data_AF-A0A3P1BZH1-F1
#
_entry.id   AF-A0A3P1BZH1-F1
#
_cell.length_a   1.000
_cell.length_b   1.000
_cell.length_c   1.000
_cell.angle_alpha   90.00
_cell.angle_beta   90.00
_cell.angle_gamma   90.00
#
_symmetry.space_group_name_H-M   'P 1'
#
loop_
_entity.id
_entity.type
_entity.pdbx_description
1 polymer ?
#
loop_
_entity_poly.entity_id
_entity_poly.type
_entity_poly.pdbx_seq_one_letter_code
_entity_poly.pdbx_strand_id
1 'polypeptide(L)'
;MYDMTPKELYFANGGQTLYIYKDGFGDQYKATPAEEAEWRKELIEREWKRLDSETNAVSLKHLIDNLNYHNADDLVPKLVQKLDEVKPETRVVIAGCLWKITKYKKSFSIILNTFNVHRNNVLATVFATFQDMVGDREVASFLLDCLEGDDAVLHQKAHTTLVMWSYMGIPQLRDGGLTDALSPDNKIANTEAFLKAIKTAKRLLKIR
;
A
#
# COMPACT_ATOMS: atom_id res chain seq x y z
N MET A 1 8.84 23.10 -26.26
CA MET A 1 8.00 23.26 -25.05
C MET A 1 6.71 22.51 -25.37
N TYR A 2 6.33 21.49 -24.60
CA TYR A 2 5.07 20.80 -24.84
C TYR A 2 3.95 21.73 -24.37
N ASP A 3 3.16 22.27 -25.31
CA ASP A 3 1.98 23.08 -25.00
C ASP A 3 0.84 22.12 -24.68
N MET A 4 0.60 21.87 -23.40
CA MET A 4 -0.54 21.07 -22.93
C MET A 4 -1.72 22.00 -22.66
N THR A 5 -2.91 21.60 -23.08
CA THR A 5 -4.15 22.28 -22.73
C THR A 5 -4.43 22.17 -21.22
N PRO A 6 -5.23 23.09 -20.63
CA PRO A 6 -5.63 22.99 -19.22
C PRO A 6 -6.27 21.63 -18.87
N LYS A 7 -7.07 21.06 -19.79
CA LYS A 7 -7.64 19.73 -19.63
C LYS A 7 -6.55 18.66 -19.60
N GLU A 8 -5.60 18.67 -20.52
CA GLU A 8 -4.49 17.70 -20.51
C GLU A 8 -3.66 17.80 -19.22
N LEU A 9 -3.38 19.01 -18.74
CA LEU A 9 -2.71 19.22 -17.45
C LEU A 9 -3.53 18.66 -16.28
N TYR A 10 -4.84 18.87 -16.29
CA TYR A 10 -5.76 18.30 -15.30
C TYR A 10 -5.67 16.77 -15.27
N PHE A 11 -5.82 16.11 -16.42
CA PHE A 11 -5.83 14.65 -16.49
C PHE A 11 -4.44 14.02 -16.26
N ALA A 12 -3.35 14.71 -16.62
CA ALA A 12 -1.98 14.28 -16.37
C ALA A 12 -1.65 14.26 -14.87
N ASN A 13 -2.27 15.17 -14.10
CA ASN A 13 -2.10 15.28 -12.65
C ASN A 13 -3.20 14.58 -11.84
N GLY A 14 -3.99 13.70 -12.49
CA GLY A 14 -5.09 13.00 -11.83
C GLY A 14 -6.13 13.96 -11.23
N GLY A 15 -6.33 15.13 -11.83
CA GLY A 15 -7.25 16.16 -11.36
C GLY A 15 -6.82 16.89 -10.09
N GLN A 16 -5.59 16.68 -9.61
CA GLN A 16 -5.06 17.32 -8.41
C GLN A 16 -4.38 18.65 -8.78
N THR A 17 -5.18 19.71 -8.87
CA THR A 17 -4.74 21.02 -9.38
C THR A 17 -3.53 21.61 -8.67
N LEU A 18 -3.38 21.35 -7.36
CA LEU A 18 -2.20 21.76 -6.58
C LEU A 18 -0.87 21.31 -7.22
N TYR A 19 -0.83 20.11 -7.82
CA TYR A 19 0.41 19.61 -8.46
C TYR A 19 0.71 20.32 -9.77
N ILE A 20 -0.32 20.73 -10.53
CA ILE A 20 -0.15 21.55 -11.73
C ILE A 20 0.59 22.86 -11.40
N TYR A 21 0.23 23.51 -10.28
CA TYR A 21 0.92 24.72 -9.80
C TYR A 21 2.34 24.42 -9.33
N LYS A 22 2.58 23.32 -8.61
CA LYS A 22 3.91 22.92 -8.15
C LYS A 22 4.87 22.57 -9.29
N ASP A 23 4.34 22.02 -10.37
CA ASP A 23 5.09 21.63 -11.55
C ASP A 23 5.39 22.81 -12.49
N GLY A 24 5.00 24.03 -12.10
CA GLY A 24 5.30 25.26 -12.84
C GLY A 24 4.32 25.58 -13.97
N PHE A 25 3.20 24.86 -14.06
CA PHE A 25 2.18 25.07 -15.10
C PHE A 25 1.01 25.96 -14.63
N GLY A 26 1.16 26.64 -13.49
CA GLY A 26 0.11 27.49 -12.91
C GLY A 26 -0.39 28.60 -13.84
N ASP A 27 0.51 29.21 -14.62
CA ASP A 27 0.15 30.29 -15.56
C ASP A 27 -0.59 29.77 -16.81
N GLN A 28 -0.46 28.48 -17.11
CA GLN A 28 -1.13 27.80 -18.23
C GLN A 28 -2.48 27.22 -17.82
N TYR A 29 -2.65 26.90 -16.54
CA TYR A 29 -3.87 26.29 -16.02
C TYR A 29 -4.93 27.34 -15.68
N LYS A 30 -5.88 27.53 -16.61
CA LYS A 30 -6.94 28.55 -16.52
C LYS A 30 -8.37 27.96 -16.53
N ALA A 31 -8.54 26.79 -15.92
CA ALA A 31 -9.84 26.13 -15.86
C ALA A 31 -10.81 26.86 -14.92
N THR A 32 -12.07 26.94 -15.32
CA THR A 32 -13.16 27.38 -14.46
C THR A 32 -13.65 26.24 -13.56
N PRO A 33 -14.31 26.53 -12.43
CA PRO A 33 -14.89 25.50 -11.57
C PRO A 33 -15.90 24.57 -12.29
N ALA A 34 -16.61 25.08 -13.30
CA ALA A 34 -17.55 24.29 -14.09
C ALA A 34 -16.83 23.29 -15.00
N GLU A 35 -15.75 23.72 -15.65
CA GLU A 35 -14.89 22.85 -16.46
C GLU A 35 -14.25 21.76 -15.60
N GLU A 36 -13.70 22.11 -14.44
CA GLU A 36 -13.12 21.12 -13.52
C GLU A 36 -14.17 20.09 -13.04
N ALA A 37 -15.40 20.53 -12.77
CA ALA A 37 -16.47 19.63 -12.37
C ALA A 37 -16.86 18.65 -13.49
N GLU A 38 -16.83 19.09 -14.75
CA GLU A 38 -17.06 18.23 -15.91
C GLU A 38 -15.90 17.25 -16.11
N TRP A 39 -14.67 17.74 -16.13
CA TRP A 39 -13.47 16.91 -16.32
C TRP A 39 -13.28 15.91 -15.19
N ARG A 40 -13.67 16.26 -13.96
CA ARG A 40 -13.68 15.31 -12.84
C ARG A 40 -14.59 14.13 -13.11
N LYS A 41 -15.79 14.35 -13.65
CA LYS A 41 -16.72 13.25 -13.99
C LYS A 41 -16.11 12.32 -15.05
N GLU A 42 -15.57 12.91 -16.11
CA GLU A 42 -14.89 12.18 -17.17
C GLU A 42 -13.65 11.42 -16.66
N LEU A 43 -12.89 12.02 -15.76
CA LEU A 43 -11.75 11.38 -15.10
C LEU A 43 -12.22 10.18 -14.29
N ILE A 44 -13.21 10.32 -13.40
CA ILE A 44 -13.75 9.20 -12.61
C ILE A 44 -14.22 8.06 -13.51
N GLU A 45 -14.96 8.36 -14.58
CA GLU A 45 -15.42 7.35 -15.55
C GLU A 45 -14.25 6.64 -16.25
N ARG A 46 -13.21 7.38 -16.64
CA ARG A 46 -12.00 6.83 -17.25
C ARG A 46 -11.27 5.90 -16.28
N GLU A 47 -11.09 6.32 -15.03
CA GLU A 47 -10.38 5.54 -14.02
C GLU A 47 -11.15 4.26 -13.66
N TRP A 48 -12.49 4.31 -13.61
CA TRP A 48 -13.33 3.12 -13.47
C TRP A 48 -13.11 2.12 -14.61
N LYS A 49 -13.17 2.58 -15.86
CA LYS A 49 -12.91 1.72 -17.04
C LYS A 49 -11.52 1.10 -17.00
N ARG A 50 -10.50 1.87 -16.57
CA ARG A 50 -9.12 1.37 -16.46
C ARG A 50 -8.96 0.33 -15.36
N LEU A 51 -9.70 0.44 -14.27
CA LEU A 51 -9.65 -0.51 -13.15
C LEU A 51 -10.02 -1.95 -13.58
N ASP A 52 -10.78 -2.10 -14.67
CA ASP A 52 -11.18 -3.41 -15.20
C ASP A 52 -10.08 -4.13 -15.98
N SER A 53 -9.16 -3.38 -16.59
CA SER A 53 -8.11 -3.92 -17.45
C SER A 53 -6.70 -3.79 -16.90
N GLU A 54 -6.46 -2.88 -15.94
CA GLU A 54 -5.12 -2.63 -15.40
C GLU A 54 -4.58 -3.82 -14.61
N THR A 55 -3.34 -4.19 -14.90
CA THR A 55 -2.67 -5.35 -14.28
C THR A 55 -1.47 -4.94 -13.44
N ASN A 56 -0.92 -3.74 -13.64
CA ASN A 56 0.23 -3.28 -12.86
C ASN A 56 -0.23 -2.86 -11.46
N ALA A 57 0.40 -3.42 -10.42
CA ALA A 57 0.02 -3.16 -9.03
C ALA A 57 0.17 -1.68 -8.60
N VAL A 58 1.21 -0.99 -9.09
CA VAL A 58 1.45 0.42 -8.78
C VAL A 58 0.41 1.30 -9.47
N SER A 59 0.15 1.05 -10.75
CA SER A 59 -0.90 1.74 -11.50
C SER A 59 -2.26 1.51 -10.86
N LEU A 60 -2.62 0.26 -10.50
CA LEU A 60 -3.88 -0.06 -9.81
C LEU A 60 -4.04 0.72 -8.51
N LYS A 61 -3.00 0.75 -7.67
CA LYS A 61 -3.02 1.51 -6.42
C LYS A 61 -3.26 3.00 -6.70
N HIS A 62 -2.58 3.56 -7.70
CA HIS A 62 -2.76 4.97 -8.08
C HIS A 62 -4.16 5.27 -8.62
N LEU A 63 -4.72 4.39 -9.48
CA LEU A 63 -6.10 4.50 -9.98
C LEU A 63 -7.10 4.56 -8.82
N ILE A 64 -6.97 3.65 -7.84
CA ILE A 64 -7.86 3.58 -6.68
C ILE A 64 -7.68 4.80 -5.76
N ASP A 65 -6.44 5.22 -5.50
CA ASP A 65 -6.15 6.43 -4.73
C ASP A 65 -6.75 7.68 -5.41
N ASN A 66 -6.73 7.74 -6.74
CA ASN A 66 -7.31 8.83 -7.53
C ASN A 66 -8.85 8.82 -7.45
N LEU A 67 -9.48 7.65 -7.62
CA LEU A 67 -10.93 7.49 -7.42
C LEU A 67 -11.35 7.91 -6.00
N ASN A 68 -10.55 7.56 -4.99
CA ASN A 68 -10.80 7.95 -3.60
C ASN A 68 -10.64 9.46 -3.38
N TYR A 69 -9.60 10.08 -3.97
CA TYR A 69 -9.38 11.53 -3.89
C TYR A 69 -10.58 12.32 -4.43
N HIS A 70 -11.16 11.86 -5.54
CA HIS A 70 -12.32 12.50 -6.16
C HIS A 70 -13.67 12.10 -5.53
N ASN A 71 -13.66 11.33 -4.45
CA ASN A 71 -14.87 10.79 -3.79
C ASN A 71 -15.80 10.07 -4.77
N ALA A 72 -15.24 9.21 -5.63
CA ALA A 72 -16.04 8.46 -6.59
C ALA A 72 -17.14 7.65 -5.89
N ASP A 73 -18.38 7.80 -6.37
CA ASP A 73 -19.54 7.14 -5.80
C ASP A 73 -19.39 5.61 -5.81
N ASP A 74 -19.79 5.00 -4.69
CA ASP A 74 -19.74 3.56 -4.44
C ASP A 74 -18.35 2.92 -4.59
N LEU A 75 -17.27 3.68 -4.40
CA LEU A 75 -15.90 3.15 -4.52
C LEU A 75 -15.70 1.89 -3.69
N VAL A 76 -16.02 1.94 -2.40
CA VAL A 76 -15.80 0.81 -1.48
C VAL A 76 -16.68 -0.40 -1.83
N PRO A 77 -18.01 -0.28 -2.00
CA PRO A 77 -18.83 -1.40 -2.46
C PRO A 77 -18.33 -2.06 -3.75
N LYS A 78 -17.96 -1.27 -4.76
CA LYS A 78 -17.45 -1.78 -6.05
C LYS A 78 -16.13 -2.52 -5.89
N LEU A 79 -15.20 -1.98 -5.11
CA LEU A 79 -13.93 -2.65 -4.82
C LEU A 79 -14.15 -3.97 -4.07
N VAL A 80 -15.09 -4.02 -3.12
CA VAL A 80 -15.42 -5.25 -2.39
C VAL A 80 -15.97 -6.31 -3.33
N GLN A 81 -16.89 -5.96 -4.23
CA GLN A 81 -17.42 -6.89 -5.24
C GLN A 81 -16.30 -7.44 -6.14
N LYS A 82 -15.39 -6.56 -6.56
CA LYS A 82 -14.31 -6.90 -7.51
C LYS A 82 -13.29 -7.89 -6.96
N LEU A 83 -13.17 -8.04 -5.63
CA LEU A 83 -12.22 -8.95 -4.99
C LEU A 83 -12.36 -10.41 -5.46
N ASP A 84 -13.59 -10.86 -5.72
CA ASP A 84 -13.88 -12.25 -6.10
C ASP A 84 -13.60 -12.52 -7.58
N GLU A 85 -13.60 -11.49 -8.42
CA GLU A 85 -13.52 -11.58 -9.89
C GLU A 85 -12.09 -11.42 -10.43
N VAL A 86 -11.18 -10.90 -9.62
CA VAL A 86 -9.83 -10.52 -10.07
C VAL A 86 -8.77 -11.58 -9.82
N LYS A 87 -7.65 -11.44 -10.54
CA LYS A 87 -6.43 -12.24 -10.36
C LYS A 87 -5.83 -12.05 -8.95
N PRO A 88 -5.06 -13.03 -8.44
CA PRO A 88 -4.47 -12.99 -7.10
C PRO A 88 -3.71 -11.70 -6.76
N GLU A 89 -2.86 -11.22 -7.67
CA GLU A 89 -2.06 -10.01 -7.42
C GLU A 89 -2.93 -8.76 -7.30
N THR A 90 -3.88 -8.56 -8.23
CA THR A 90 -4.87 -7.48 -8.18
C THR A 90 -5.72 -7.56 -6.91
N ARG A 91 -6.09 -8.78 -6.47
CA ARG A 91 -6.85 -9.00 -5.24
C ARG A 91 -6.10 -8.48 -4.01
N VAL A 92 -4.78 -8.72 -3.92
CA VAL A 92 -3.94 -8.20 -2.84
C VAL A 92 -3.92 -6.67 -2.85
N VAL A 93 -3.74 -6.05 -4.02
CA VAL A 93 -3.72 -4.58 -4.16
C VAL A 93 -5.06 -3.97 -3.73
N ILE A 94 -6.18 -4.50 -4.24
CA ILE A 94 -7.52 -4.01 -3.87
C ILE A 94 -7.76 -4.15 -2.36
N ALA A 95 -7.42 -5.30 -1.77
CA ALA A 95 -7.55 -5.51 -0.33
C ALA A 95 -6.69 -4.52 0.48
N GLY A 96 -5.47 -4.23 0.03
CA GLY A 96 -4.61 -3.20 0.61
C GLY A 96 -5.22 -1.81 0.57
N CYS A 97 -5.73 -1.40 -0.60
CA CYS A 97 -6.41 -0.11 -0.77
C CYS A 97 -7.67 -0.03 0.11
N LEU A 98 -8.47 -1.09 0.20
CA LEU A 98 -9.65 -1.14 1.08
C LEU A 98 -9.28 -0.92 2.56
N TRP A 99 -8.16 -1.48 3.02
CA TRP A 99 -7.65 -1.22 4.37
C TRP A 99 -7.21 0.25 4.52
N LYS A 100 -6.51 0.81 3.53
CA LYS A 100 -6.05 2.20 3.57
C LYS A 100 -7.22 3.18 3.66
N ILE A 101 -8.28 2.96 2.86
CA ILE A 101 -9.44 3.86 2.77
C ILE A 101 -10.35 3.73 3.99
N THR A 102 -10.69 2.50 4.40
CA THR A 102 -11.76 2.26 5.40
C THR A 102 -11.37 1.40 6.58
N LYS A 103 -10.11 0.94 6.66
CA LYS A 103 -9.68 -0.11 7.60
C LYS A 103 -10.57 -1.36 7.47
N TYR A 104 -10.86 -1.75 6.23
CA TYR A 104 -11.73 -2.89 5.93
C TYR A 104 -11.24 -4.16 6.65
N LYS A 105 -12.06 -4.66 7.57
CA LYS A 105 -11.65 -5.70 8.53
C LYS A 105 -11.17 -7.00 7.87
N LYS A 106 -11.67 -7.34 6.68
CA LYS A 106 -11.28 -8.59 6.00
C LYS A 106 -10.00 -8.46 5.19
N SER A 107 -9.45 -7.25 5.01
CA SER A 107 -8.29 -7.02 4.14
C SER A 107 -7.12 -7.93 4.48
N PHE A 108 -6.73 -8.03 5.75
CA PHE A 108 -5.64 -8.92 6.17
C PHE A 108 -5.91 -10.37 5.79
N SER A 109 -7.09 -10.90 6.15
CA SER A 109 -7.46 -12.28 5.84
C SER A 109 -7.46 -12.58 4.34
N ILE A 110 -7.90 -11.64 3.50
CA ILE A 110 -7.91 -11.78 2.04
C ILE A 110 -6.48 -11.83 1.50
N ILE A 111 -5.62 -10.90 1.96
CA ILE A 111 -4.21 -10.85 1.55
C ILE A 111 -3.50 -12.14 1.95
N LEU A 112 -3.67 -12.58 3.21
CA LEU A 112 -3.01 -13.78 3.72
C LEU A 112 -3.51 -15.05 3.04
N ASN A 113 -4.82 -15.20 2.82
CA ASN A 113 -5.37 -16.34 2.08
C ASN A 113 -4.84 -16.38 0.64
N THR A 114 -4.76 -15.22 -0.02
CA THR A 114 -4.20 -15.13 -1.38
C THR A 114 -2.72 -15.48 -1.39
N PHE A 115 -1.96 -15.02 -0.38
CA PHE A 115 -0.56 -15.35 -0.20
C PHE A 115 -0.32 -16.85 -0.01
N ASN A 116 -1.13 -17.51 0.84
CA ASN A 116 -0.98 -18.93 1.13
C ASN A 116 -1.20 -19.82 -0.10
N VAL A 117 -2.08 -19.41 -1.03
CA VAL A 117 -2.38 -20.19 -2.25
C VAL A 117 -1.43 -19.84 -3.41
N HIS A 118 -0.99 -18.57 -3.50
CA HIS A 118 -0.28 -18.05 -4.67
C HIS A 118 1.08 -17.43 -4.34
N ARG A 119 1.73 -17.90 -3.28
CA ARG A 119 2.95 -17.33 -2.67
C ARG A 119 3.93 -16.74 -3.69
N ASN A 120 4.37 -17.53 -4.66
CA ASN A 120 5.40 -17.12 -5.63
C ASN A 120 4.97 -15.95 -6.51
N ASN A 121 3.68 -15.81 -6.78
CA ASN A 121 3.14 -14.78 -7.67
C ASN A 121 2.86 -13.47 -6.92
N VAL A 122 2.59 -13.53 -5.61
CA VAL A 122 2.11 -12.36 -4.86
C VAL A 122 3.06 -11.93 -3.73
N LEU A 123 4.17 -12.63 -3.49
CA LEU A 123 5.10 -12.35 -2.39
C LEU A 123 5.52 -10.88 -2.32
N ALA A 124 5.98 -10.30 -3.43
CA ALA A 124 6.41 -8.90 -3.45
C ALA A 124 5.25 -7.95 -3.14
N THR A 125 4.11 -8.19 -3.77
CA THR A 125 2.90 -7.35 -3.66
C THR A 125 2.29 -7.41 -2.26
N VAL A 126 2.30 -8.58 -1.60
CA VAL A 126 1.86 -8.77 -0.22
C VAL A 126 2.70 -7.95 0.75
N PHE A 127 4.03 -8.06 0.68
CA PHE A 127 4.88 -7.33 1.61
C PHE A 127 4.92 -5.82 1.32
N ALA A 128 4.79 -5.40 0.06
CA ALA A 128 4.57 -4.01 -0.29
C ALA A 128 3.23 -3.48 0.28
N THR A 129 2.17 -4.29 0.25
CA THR A 129 0.88 -3.92 0.85
C THR A 129 0.98 -3.84 2.38
N PHE A 130 1.69 -4.76 3.02
CA PHE A 130 1.91 -4.73 4.47
C PHE A 130 2.76 -3.54 4.93
N GLN A 131 3.60 -2.97 4.08
CA GLN A 131 4.29 -1.71 4.36
C GLN A 131 3.29 -0.55 4.57
N ASP A 132 2.20 -0.49 3.81
CA ASP A 132 1.15 0.51 4.01
C ASP A 132 0.30 0.22 5.26
N MET A 133 0.25 -1.05 5.71
CA MET A 133 -0.54 -1.50 6.87
C MET A 133 0.14 -1.25 8.22
N VAL A 134 0.87 -0.13 8.36
CA VAL A 134 1.66 0.20 9.55
C VAL A 134 0.80 0.17 10.82
N GLY A 135 1.27 -0.60 11.81
CA GLY A 135 0.62 -0.70 13.13
C GLY A 135 -0.61 -1.61 13.16
N ASP A 136 -0.97 -2.24 12.04
CA ASP A 136 -1.99 -3.28 12.03
C ASP A 136 -1.51 -4.49 12.85
N ARG A 137 -2.33 -4.94 13.79
CA ARG A 137 -1.94 -5.96 14.77
C ARG A 137 -1.83 -7.35 14.12
N GLU A 138 -2.68 -7.66 13.16
CA GLU A 138 -2.66 -8.96 12.49
C GLU A 138 -1.44 -9.06 11.57
N VAL A 139 -1.14 -7.98 10.84
CA VAL A 139 0.09 -7.87 10.04
C VAL A 139 1.33 -7.96 10.93
N ALA A 140 1.35 -7.22 12.05
CA ALA A 140 2.47 -7.27 13.00
C ALA A 140 2.73 -8.69 13.54
N SER A 141 1.67 -9.43 13.89
CA SER A 141 1.78 -10.82 14.33
C SER A 141 2.41 -11.69 13.23
N PHE A 142 1.87 -11.61 12.01
CA PHE A 142 2.40 -12.38 10.88
C PHE A 142 3.87 -12.06 10.57
N LEU A 143 4.25 -10.78 10.61
CA LEU A 143 5.64 -10.38 10.38
C LEU A 143 6.58 -10.96 11.45
N LEU A 144 6.17 -10.97 12.71
CA LEU A 144 6.96 -11.56 13.80
C LEU A 144 7.07 -13.09 13.65
N ASP A 145 5.97 -13.76 13.29
CA ASP A 145 5.99 -15.20 13.00
C ASP A 145 6.96 -15.54 11.85
N CYS A 146 7.01 -14.68 10.82
CA CYS A 146 7.97 -14.82 9.71
C CYS A 146 9.44 -14.63 10.15
N LEU A 147 9.72 -13.77 11.12
CA LEU A 147 11.07 -13.62 11.68
C LEU A 147 11.47 -14.83 12.53
N GLU A 148 10.54 -15.38 13.30
CA GLU A 148 10.78 -16.54 14.17
C GLU A 148 10.93 -17.84 13.35
N GLY A 149 10.19 -17.99 12.25
CA GLY A 149 10.20 -19.18 11.38
C GLY A 149 11.46 -19.37 10.51
N ASP A 150 11.60 -20.55 9.93
CA ASP A 150 12.84 -20.96 9.23
C ASP A 150 12.94 -20.50 7.77
N ASP A 151 11.91 -19.85 7.24
CA ASP A 151 11.88 -19.40 5.86
C ASP A 151 12.67 -18.10 5.67
N ALA A 152 13.91 -18.24 5.17
CA ALA A 152 14.83 -17.11 4.98
C ALA A 152 14.25 -15.98 4.11
N VAL A 153 13.42 -16.32 3.11
CA VAL A 153 12.80 -15.31 2.24
C VAL A 153 11.76 -14.53 3.02
N LEU A 154 10.92 -15.20 3.82
CA LEU A 154 9.94 -14.52 4.66
C LEU A 154 10.58 -13.72 5.78
N HIS A 155 11.65 -14.23 6.39
CA HIS A 155 12.44 -13.49 7.36
C HIS A 155 12.91 -12.17 6.76
N GLN A 156 13.62 -12.21 5.62
CA GLN A 156 14.16 -11.01 4.98
C GLN A 156 13.05 -10.00 4.62
N LYS A 157 11.93 -10.50 4.07
CA LYS A 157 10.78 -9.65 3.71
C LYS A 157 10.13 -9.03 4.94
N ALA A 158 9.93 -9.79 6.02
CA ALA A 158 9.35 -9.29 7.26
C ALA A 158 10.25 -8.26 7.95
N HIS A 159 11.56 -8.53 7.99
CA HIS A 159 12.57 -7.60 8.48
C HIS A 159 12.51 -6.28 7.71
N THR A 160 12.55 -6.34 6.37
CA THR A 160 12.46 -5.15 5.51
C THR A 160 11.17 -4.37 5.77
N THR A 161 10.03 -5.03 5.91
CA THR A 161 8.75 -4.36 6.20
C THR A 161 8.77 -3.67 7.58
N LEU A 162 9.32 -4.30 8.61
CA LEU A 162 9.46 -3.67 9.94
C LEU A 162 10.45 -2.50 9.95
N VAL A 163 11.53 -2.58 9.16
CA VAL A 163 12.43 -1.45 8.92
C VAL A 163 11.65 -0.28 8.30
N MET A 164 10.85 -0.54 7.26
CA MET A 164 10.01 0.49 6.65
C MET A 164 9.01 1.09 7.65
N TRP A 165 8.37 0.27 8.49
CA TRP A 165 7.49 0.76 9.56
C TRP A 165 8.21 1.69 10.54
N SER A 166 9.51 1.47 10.79
CA SER A 166 10.32 2.35 11.64
C SER A 166 10.51 3.76 11.06
N TYR A 167 10.39 3.92 9.74
CA TYR A 167 10.45 5.21 9.05
C TYR A 167 9.07 5.84 8.83
N MET A 168 8.02 5.03 8.73
CA MET A 168 6.70 5.49 8.29
C MET A 168 5.67 5.67 9.42
N GLY A 169 5.91 5.17 10.63
CA GLY A 169 4.95 5.39 11.72
C GLY A 169 5.29 4.83 13.11
N ILE A 170 6.31 3.98 13.23
CA ILE A 170 6.70 3.38 14.53
C ILE A 170 8.20 3.59 14.77
N PRO A 171 8.66 4.83 14.99
CA PRO A 171 10.07 5.15 15.12
C PRO A 171 10.76 4.36 16.24
N GLN A 172 10.03 3.93 17.26
CA GLN A 172 10.53 3.11 18.37
C GLN A 172 11.12 1.77 17.90
N LEU A 173 10.78 1.31 16.69
CA LEU A 173 11.38 0.12 16.11
C LEU A 173 12.86 0.29 15.77
N ARG A 174 13.38 1.52 15.62
CA ARG A 174 14.81 1.79 15.36
C ARG A 174 15.61 2.11 16.62
N ASP A 175 14.94 2.27 17.76
CA ASP A 175 15.60 2.62 19.01
C ASP A 175 16.54 1.49 19.45
N GLY A 176 17.75 1.86 19.89
CA GLY A 176 18.73 0.90 20.41
C GLY A 176 19.19 -0.17 19.42
N GLY A 177 19.09 0.08 18.11
CA GLY A 177 19.50 -0.87 17.07
C GLY A 177 18.56 -2.06 16.90
N LEU A 178 17.29 -1.94 17.34
CA LEU A 178 16.33 -3.04 17.32
C LEU A 178 16.11 -3.62 15.92
N THR A 179 16.02 -2.79 14.87
CA THR A 179 15.93 -3.28 13.49
C THR A 179 17.12 -4.12 13.07
N ASP A 180 18.33 -3.74 13.48
CA ASP A 180 19.55 -4.49 13.12
C ASP A 180 19.57 -5.82 13.86
N ALA A 181 19.19 -5.84 15.14
CA ALA A 181 19.09 -7.05 15.94
C ALA A 181 18.04 -8.05 15.42
N LEU A 182 17.06 -7.59 14.62
CA LEU A 182 16.05 -8.44 13.97
C LEU A 182 16.49 -8.96 12.59
N SER A 183 17.69 -8.63 12.13
CA SER A 183 18.19 -9.06 10.81
C SER A 183 18.37 -10.58 10.72
N PRO A 184 18.36 -11.16 9.51
CA PRO A 184 18.67 -12.58 9.32
C PRO A 184 20.05 -12.97 9.87
N ASP A 185 21.05 -12.10 9.73
CA ASP A 185 22.41 -12.36 10.20
C ASP A 185 22.44 -12.54 11.71
N ASN A 186 21.73 -11.69 12.45
CA ASN A 186 21.68 -11.76 13.91
C ASN A 186 20.89 -12.98 14.42
N LYS A 187 19.94 -13.52 13.66
CA LYS A 187 19.23 -14.75 14.03
C LYS A 187 20.19 -15.92 14.24
N ILE A 188 21.22 -16.01 13.40
CA ILE A 188 22.23 -17.08 13.44
C ILE A 188 23.44 -16.68 14.28
N ALA A 189 24.00 -15.49 14.04
CA ALA A 189 25.26 -15.08 14.65
C ALA A 189 25.11 -14.61 16.11
N ASN A 190 23.92 -14.14 16.51
CA ASN A 190 23.66 -13.62 17.85
C ASN A 190 22.23 -13.91 18.30
N THR A 191 21.89 -15.20 18.40
CA THR A 191 20.54 -15.68 18.68
C THR A 191 19.95 -15.12 19.98
N GLU A 192 20.76 -14.92 21.03
CA GLU A 192 20.28 -14.34 22.29
C GLU A 192 19.80 -12.89 22.08
N ALA A 193 20.60 -12.06 21.38
CA ALA A 193 20.21 -10.70 21.07
C ALA A 193 18.97 -10.66 20.16
N PHE A 194 18.89 -11.56 19.17
CA PHE A 194 17.72 -11.69 18.31
C PHE A 194 16.44 -12.03 19.10
N LEU A 195 16.49 -13.00 20.02
CA LEU A 195 15.33 -13.36 20.84
C LEU A 195 14.90 -12.22 21.79
N LYS A 196 15.86 -11.46 22.32
CA LYS A 196 15.57 -10.25 23.11
C LYS A 196 14.94 -9.15 22.26
N ALA A 197 15.41 -8.99 21.02
CA ALA A 197 14.84 -8.07 20.04
C ALA A 197 13.39 -8.46 19.70
N ILE A 198 13.10 -9.74 19.44
CA ILE A 198 11.74 -10.24 19.21
C ILE A 198 10.81 -9.91 20.37
N LYS A 199 11.22 -10.17 21.62
CA LYS A 199 10.43 -9.81 22.81
C LYS A 199 10.17 -8.30 22.90
N THR A 200 11.16 -7.49 22.57
CA THR A 200 11.03 -6.03 22.56
C THR A 200 10.06 -5.56 21.48
N ALA A 201 10.16 -6.11 20.26
CA ALA A 201 9.26 -5.82 19.16
C ALA A 201 7.82 -6.24 19.48
N LYS A 202 7.60 -7.44 20.02
CA LYS A 202 6.29 -7.92 20.50
C LYS A 202 5.65 -6.93 21.47
N ARG A 203 6.41 -6.45 22.46
CA ARG A 203 5.95 -5.45 23.44
C ARG A 203 5.58 -4.12 22.77
N LEU A 204 6.43 -3.59 21.88
CA LEU A 204 6.18 -2.33 21.18
C LEU A 204 4.94 -2.41 20.29
N LEU A 205 4.77 -3.53 19.59
CA LEU A 205 3.65 -3.79 18.68
C LEU A 205 2.40 -4.33 19.38
N LYS A 206 2.44 -4.47 20.72
CA LYS A 206 1.33 -4.98 21.55
C LYS A 206 0.85 -6.38 21.12
N ILE A 207 1.79 -7.22 20.71
CA ILE A 207 1.60 -8.64 20.42
C ILE A 207 1.92 -9.44 21.68
N ARG A 208 1.04 -10.40 22.01
CA ARG A 208 1.17 -11.24 23.20
C ARG A 208 2.02 -12.46 22.89
#